data_AF-A0A0L0QV80-F1
#
_entry.id   AF-A0A0L0QV80-F1
#
_cell.length_a   1.000
_cell.length_b   1.000
_cell.length_c   1.000
_cell.angle_alpha   90.00
_cell.angle_beta   90.00
_cell.angle_gamma   90.00
#
_symmetry.space_group_name_H-M   'P 1'
#
loop_
_entity.id
_entity.type
_entity.pdbx_description
1 polymer ?
#
loop_
_entity_poly.entity_id
_entity_poly.type
_entity_poly.pdbx_seq_one_letter_code
_entity_poly.pdbx_strand_id
1 'polypeptide(L)'
;MVDVKANVKTVLDIKDNLQDPVLDVLINNVSSHLKALLGKDEIPSSLNFIVEEITIRRYNRIGSEGMKSESIEGHSISFYDLKEEFTPYESIIAAHKEPPEKPGRGKVLFI
;
A
#
# COMPACT_ATOMS: atom_id res chain seq x y z
N MET A 1 -10.50 -14.91 -1.38
CA MET A 1 -9.57 -13.76 -1.36
C MET A 1 -8.98 -13.63 -2.74
N VAL A 2 -8.91 -12.40 -3.28
CA VAL A 2 -8.17 -12.14 -4.51
C VAL A 2 -6.68 -12.34 -4.22
N ASP A 3 -5.99 -13.11 -5.05
CA ASP A 3 -4.54 -13.30 -4.93
C ASP A 3 -3.82 -12.10 -5.55
N VAL A 4 -3.51 -11.13 -4.70
CA VAL A 4 -2.81 -9.89 -5.06
C VAL A 4 -1.49 -10.19 -5.77
N LYS A 5 -0.72 -11.19 -5.30
CA LYS A 5 0.57 -11.53 -5.90
C LYS A 5 0.39 -12.09 -7.31
N ALA A 6 -0.57 -13.00 -7.51
CA ALA A 6 -0.84 -13.55 -8.83
C ALA A 6 -1.25 -12.46 -9.85
N ASN A 7 -2.08 -11.50 -9.42
CA ASN A 7 -2.49 -10.37 -10.26
C ASN A 7 -1.29 -9.48 -10.61
N VAL A 8 -0.47 -9.11 -9.63
CA VAL A 8 0.73 -8.30 -9.84
C VAL A 8 1.69 -8.99 -10.82
N LYS A 9 1.94 -10.29 -10.66
CA LYS A 9 2.79 -11.07 -11.58
C LYS A 9 2.23 -11.09 -13.00
N THR A 10 0.91 -11.24 -13.14
CA THR A 10 0.23 -11.21 -14.43
C THR A 10 0.41 -9.86 -15.13
N VAL A 11 0.25 -8.75 -14.41
CA VAL A 11 0.42 -7.39 -14.97
C VAL A 11 1.88 -7.10 -15.36
N LEU A 12 2.84 -7.64 -14.62
CA LEU A 12 4.28 -7.48 -14.88
C LEU A 12 4.85 -8.50 -15.90
N ASP A 13 4.02 -9.38 -16.48
CA ASP A 13 4.43 -10.53 -17.32
C ASP A 13 5.51 -11.43 -16.67
N ILE A 14 5.46 -11.58 -15.34
CA ILE A 14 6.38 -12.45 -14.57
C ILE A 14 5.81 -13.87 -14.52
N LYS A 15 6.51 -14.81 -15.16
CA LYS A 15 6.08 -16.21 -15.31
C LYS A 15 6.76 -17.18 -14.34
N ASP A 16 7.89 -16.79 -13.77
CA ASP A 16 8.63 -17.56 -12.78
C ASP A 16 8.41 -17.01 -11.36
N ASN A 17 9.17 -17.51 -10.38
CA ASN A 17 9.04 -17.11 -8.97
C ASN A 17 10.29 -16.38 -8.46
N LEU A 18 11.19 -15.91 -9.33
CA LEU A 18 12.45 -15.30 -8.92
C LEU A 18 12.23 -13.98 -8.16
N GLN A 19 11.18 -13.24 -8.51
CA GLN A 19 10.85 -11.96 -7.87
C GLN A 19 9.83 -12.08 -6.73
N ASP A 20 9.33 -13.29 -6.43
CA ASP A 20 8.36 -13.51 -5.36
C ASP A 20 8.80 -12.91 -4.01
N PRO A 21 10.06 -13.08 -3.55
CA PRO A 21 10.49 -12.47 -2.28
C PRO A 21 10.38 -10.94 -2.28
N VAL A 22 10.69 -10.29 -3.40
CA VAL A 22 10.60 -8.83 -3.53
C VAL A 22 9.14 -8.39 -3.57
N LEU A 23 8.31 -9.09 -4.35
CA LEU A 23 6.88 -8.80 -4.44
C LEU A 23 6.19 -8.99 -3.08
N ASP A 24 6.53 -10.05 -2.33
CA ASP A 24 5.98 -10.29 -1.00
C ASP A 24 6.32 -9.15 -0.03
N VAL A 25 7.56 -8.65 -0.04
CA VAL A 25 7.97 -7.50 0.79
C VAL A 25 7.20 -6.23 0.39
N LEU A 26 7.08 -5.94 -0.90
CA LEU A 26 6.34 -4.78 -1.38
C LEU A 26 4.85 -4.85 -1.00
N ILE A 27 4.21 -5.99 -1.26
CA ILE A 27 2.79 -6.22 -0.94
C ILE A 27 2.56 -6.06 0.57
N ASN A 28 3.43 -6.65 1.41
CA ASN A 28 3.33 -6.54 2.86
C ASN A 28 3.47 -5.09 3.35
N ASN A 29 4.42 -4.34 2.79
CA ASN A 29 4.63 -2.94 3.16
C ASN A 29 3.45 -2.05 2.74
N VAL A 30 2.96 -2.21 1.50
CA VAL A 30 1.80 -1.46 0.99
C VAL A 30 0.55 -1.81 1.79
N SER A 31 0.33 -3.10 2.07
CA SER A 31 -0.77 -3.57 2.90
C SER A 31 -0.72 -2.98 4.30
N SER A 32 0.45 -2.98 4.95
CA SER A 32 0.63 -2.42 6.29
C SER A 32 0.34 -0.92 6.33
N HIS A 33 0.76 -0.18 5.30
CA HIS A 33 0.46 1.24 5.16
C HIS A 33 -1.04 1.46 4.97
N LEU A 34 -1.70 0.71 4.08
CA LEU A 34 -3.14 0.82 3.86
C LEU A 34 -3.94 0.49 5.13
N LYS A 35 -3.53 -0.53 5.89
CA LYS A 35 -4.11 -0.86 7.21
C LYS A 35 -3.99 0.30 8.19
N ALA A 36 -2.80 0.90 8.30
CA ALA A 36 -2.58 2.07 9.14
C ALA A 36 -3.44 3.26 8.70
N LEU A 37 -3.61 3.47 7.39
CA LEU A 37 -4.51 4.50 6.87
C LEU A 37 -5.98 4.18 7.15
N LEU A 38 -6.42 2.92 7.10
CA LEU A 38 -7.80 2.55 7.40
C LEU A 38 -8.12 2.55 8.90
N GLY A 39 -7.09 2.41 9.74
CA GLY A 39 -7.26 2.12 11.16
C GLY A 39 -7.79 0.72 11.41
N LYS A 40 -7.49 -0.25 10.52
CA LYS A 40 -8.00 -1.62 10.56
C LYS A 40 -6.87 -2.63 10.45
N ASP A 41 -7.00 -3.77 11.13
CA ASP A 41 -6.07 -4.89 10.98
C ASP A 41 -6.26 -5.68 9.67
N GLU A 42 -7.43 -5.54 9.05
CA GLU A 42 -7.78 -6.21 7.80
C GLU A 42 -8.12 -5.22 6.69
N ILE A 43 -7.70 -5.55 5.47
CA ILE A 43 -8.00 -4.79 4.26
C ILE A 43 -9.25 -5.42 3.63
N PRO A 44 -10.36 -4.67 3.46
CA PRO A 44 -11.50 -5.13 2.70
C PRO A 44 -11.10 -5.55 1.28
N SER A 45 -11.64 -6.67 0.78
CA SER A 45 -11.33 -7.16 -0.56
C SER A 45 -11.58 -6.13 -1.68
N SER A 46 -12.52 -5.20 -1.48
CA SER A 46 -12.79 -4.08 -2.38
C SER A 46 -11.63 -3.09 -2.52
N LEU A 47 -10.64 -3.13 -1.63
CA LEU A 47 -9.46 -2.25 -1.64
C LEU A 47 -8.18 -2.97 -2.07
N ASN A 48 -8.23 -4.27 -2.40
CA ASN A 48 -7.05 -5.03 -2.83
C ASN A 48 -6.39 -4.43 -4.08
N PHE A 49 -7.17 -3.83 -4.98
CA PHE A 49 -6.65 -3.17 -6.18
C PHE A 49 -5.67 -2.03 -5.86
N ILE A 50 -5.83 -1.35 -4.70
CA ILE A 50 -4.90 -0.29 -4.27
C ILE A 50 -3.52 -0.91 -3.98
N VAL A 51 -3.52 -2.08 -3.33
CA VAL A 51 -2.28 -2.80 -3.00
C VAL A 51 -1.60 -3.27 -4.28
N GLU A 52 -2.36 -3.86 -5.21
CA GLU A 52 -1.87 -4.29 -6.52
C GLU A 52 -1.20 -3.14 -7.29
N GLU A 53 -1.93 -2.04 -7.50
CA GLU A 53 -1.49 -0.87 -8.27
C GLU A 53 -0.22 -0.23 -7.70
N ILE A 54 -0.16 0.00 -6.39
CA ILE A 54 1.01 0.61 -5.75
C ILE A 54 2.20 -0.37 -5.79
N THR A 55 1.96 -1.67 -5.64
CA THR A 55 3.03 -2.69 -5.72
C THR A 55 3.67 -2.69 -7.11
N ILE A 56 2.87 -2.66 -8.17
CA ILE A 56 3.35 -2.57 -9.55
C ILE A 56 4.20 -1.32 -9.76
N ARG A 57 3.76 -0.16 -9.28
CA ARG A 57 4.53 1.10 -9.38
C ARG A 57 5.86 1.03 -8.64
N ARG A 58 5.87 0.50 -7.41
CA ARG A 58 7.10 0.34 -6.60
C ARG A 58 8.08 -0.61 -7.26
N TYR A 59 7.59 -1.74 -7.78
CA TYR A 59 8.43 -2.71 -8.49
C TYR A 59 9.07 -2.08 -9.74
N ASN A 60 8.26 -1.39 -10.56
CA ASN A 60 8.76 -0.69 -11.75
C ASN A 60 9.75 0.42 -11.40
N ARG A 61 9.53 1.15 -10.30
CA ARG A 61 10.46 2.15 -9.79
C ARG A 61 11.81 1.53 -9.46
N ILE A 62 11.86 0.44 -8.67
CA ILE A 62 13.09 -0.28 -8.33
C ILE A 62 13.83 -0.76 -9.58
N GLY A 63 13.12 -1.35 -10.54
CA GLY A 63 13.72 -1.77 -11.81
C GLY A 63 14.30 -0.60 -12.62
N SER A 64 13.58 0.53 -12.65
CA SER A 64 14.04 1.74 -13.31
C SER A 64 15.22 2.42 -12.60
N GLU A 65 15.28 2.34 -11.27
CA GLU A 65 16.36 2.88 -10.45
C GLU A 65 17.62 2.05 -10.59
N GLY A 66 17.53 0.73 -10.69
CA GLY A 66 18.66 -0.14 -11.05
C GLY A 66 19.29 0.27 -12.39
N MET A 67 18.46 0.40 -13.44
CA MET A 67 18.94 0.86 -14.76
C MET A 67 19.43 2.31 -14.77
N LYS A 68 18.81 3.21 -13.98
CA LYS A 68 19.25 4.61 -13.86
C LYS A 68 20.50 4.77 -12.99
N SER A 69 20.71 3.92 -11.99
CA SER A 69 21.88 3.95 -11.10
C SER A 69 23.17 3.56 -11.83
N GLU A 70 23.08 2.76 -12.89
CA GLU A 70 24.18 2.59 -13.86
C GLU A 70 24.43 3.85 -14.71
N SER A 71 23.48 4.79 -14.80
CA SER A 71 23.60 6.01 -15.63
C SER A 71 23.84 7.30 -14.86
N ILE A 72 23.34 7.51 -13.62
CA ILE A 72 23.49 8.78 -12.86
C ILE A 72 23.44 8.53 -11.35
N GLU A 73 24.44 9.03 -10.62
CA GLU A 73 24.47 9.12 -9.15
C GLU A 73 23.29 9.92 -8.58
N GLY A 74 22.52 9.30 -7.68
CA GLY A 74 21.88 10.00 -6.57
C GLY A 74 20.45 10.47 -6.78
N HIS A 75 19.46 9.61 -6.48
CA HIS A 75 18.18 10.05 -5.94
C HIS A 75 17.85 9.26 -4.67
N SER A 76 17.89 9.98 -3.54
CA SER A 76 17.47 9.46 -2.23
C SER A 76 15.94 9.43 -2.20
N ILE A 77 15.34 8.26 -1.99
CA ILE A 77 13.90 8.13 -1.81
C ILE A 77 13.54 8.82 -0.49
N SER A 78 12.93 9.98 -0.58
CA SER A 78 12.49 10.75 0.58
C SER A 78 11.23 10.10 1.16
N PHE A 79 11.08 10.06 2.48
CA PHE A 79 9.86 9.55 3.15
C PHE A 79 8.56 10.20 2.63
N TYR A 80 8.63 11.42 2.08
CA TYR A 80 7.51 12.13 1.46
C TYR A 80 6.94 11.43 0.23
N ASP A 81 7.75 10.73 -0.56
CA ASP A 81 7.30 10.08 -1.80
C ASP A 81 6.28 8.96 -1.52
N LEU A 82 6.42 8.25 -0.40
CA LEU A 82 5.57 7.10 -0.06
C LEU A 82 4.15 7.49 0.35
N LYS A 83 3.95 8.73 0.83
CA LYS A 83 2.63 9.25 1.18
C LYS A 83 1.84 9.60 -0.09
N GLU A 84 2.52 10.15 -1.09
CA GLU A 84 1.89 10.56 -2.36
C GLU A 84 1.37 9.39 -3.19
N GLU A 85 1.91 8.17 -2.98
CA GLU A 85 1.43 6.96 -3.65
C GLU A 85 -0.04 6.64 -3.35
N PHE A 86 -0.55 7.12 -2.21
CA PHE A 86 -1.94 6.94 -1.77
C PHE A 86 -2.85 8.12 -2.11
N THR A 87 -2.30 9.28 -2.53
CA THR A 87 -3.06 10.49 -2.86
C THR A 87 -4.24 10.23 -3.80
N PRO A 88 -4.12 9.43 -4.89
CA PRO A 88 -5.24 9.13 -5.78
C PRO A 88 -6.40 8.36 -5.13
N TYR A 89 -6.16 7.73 -3.98
CA TYR A 89 -7.09 6.84 -3.30
C TYR A 89 -7.63 7.41 -1.98
N GLU A 90 -7.22 8.62 -1.57
CA GLU A 90 -7.58 9.18 -0.28
C GLU A 90 -9.09 9.23 -0.04
N SER A 91 -9.89 9.57 -1.06
CA SER A 91 -11.36 9.60 -0.98
C SER A 91 -11.96 8.22 -0.72
N ILE A 92 -11.44 7.18 -1.41
CA ILE A 92 -11.87 5.79 -1.26
C ILE A 92 -11.48 5.27 0.12
N ILE A 93 -10.24 5.53 0.55
CA ILE A 93 -9.72 5.11 1.85
C ILE A 93 -10.51 5.78 2.98
N ALA A 94 -10.78 7.09 2.87
CA ALA A 94 -11.57 7.82 3.85
C ALA A 94 -13.00 7.27 3.99
N ALA A 95 -13.62 6.82 2.90
CA ALA A 95 -14.94 6.19 2.94
C ALA A 95 -14.96 4.83 3.66
N HIS A 96 -13.80 4.18 3.81
CA HIS A 96 -13.65 2.86 4.42
C HIS A 96 -12.94 2.87 5.79
N LYS A 97 -12.47 4.05 6.24
CA LYS A 97 -11.87 4.25 7.56
C LYS A 97 -12.86 3.89 8.66
N GLU A 98 -12.38 3.32 9.75
CA GLU A 98 -13.21 3.20 10.94
C GLU A 98 -13.51 4.59 11.50
N PRO A 99 -14.77 4.87 11.87
CA PRO A 99 -15.04 6.05 12.67
C PRO A 99 -14.21 5.91 13.97
N PRO A 100 -13.56 7.00 14.43
CA PRO A 100 -12.86 6.95 15.71
C PRO A 100 -13.82 6.44 16.78
N GLU A 101 -13.35 5.55 17.66
CA GLU A 101 -14.13 5.09 18.80
C GLU A 101 -14.77 6.31 19.46
N LYS A 102 -16.11 6.36 19.46
CA LYS A 102 -16.82 7.45 20.12
C LYS A 102 -16.35 7.43 21.58
N PRO A 103 -15.77 8.52 22.13
CA PRO A 103 -15.46 8.55 23.55
C PRO A 103 -16.76 8.27 24.27
N GLY A 104 -16.76 7.21 25.10
CA GLY A 104 -17.94 6.75 25.82
C GLY A 104 -18.65 7.95 26.43
N ARG A 105 -19.92 8.14 26.08
CA ARG A 105 -20.74 9.27 26.52
C ARG A 105 -20.84 9.18 28.04
N GLY A 106 -19.91 9.81 28.75
CA GLY A 106 -19.88 9.83 30.21
C GLY A 106 -21.19 10.39 30.70
N LYS A 107 -22.02 9.54 31.32
CA LYS A 107 -23.19 9.99 32.06
C LYS A 107 -22.67 10.79 33.24
N VAL A 108 -22.67 12.12 33.11
CA VAL A 108 -22.50 13.02 34.26
C VAL A 108 -23.75 12.86 35.11
N LEU A 109 -23.58 12.18 36.25
CA LEU A 109 -24.59 12.10 37.30
C LEU A 109 -24.48 13.39 38.11
N PHE A 110 -25.47 14.28 38.01
CA PHE A 110 -25.60 15.39 38.94
C PHE A 110 -26.20 14.84 40.25
N ILE A 111 -25.49 15.07 41.37
CA ILE A 111 -25.93 14.80 42.75
C ILE A 111 -26.25 16.15 43.40
#